data_AF-A0A4W4G7T3-F1
#
_entry.id   AF-A0A4W4G7T3-F1
#
_cell.length_a   1.000
_cell.length_b   1.000
_cell.length_c   1.000
_cell.angle_alpha   90.00
_cell.angle_beta   90.00
_cell.angle_gamma   90.00
#
_symmetry.space_group_name_H-M   'P 1'
#
loop_
_entity.id
_entity.type
_entity.pdbx_description
1 polymer ?
#
loop_
_entity_poly.entity_id
_entity_poly.type
_entity_poly.pdbx_seq_one_letter_code
_entity_poly.pdbx_strand_id
1 'polypeptide(L)'
;MESQRVLSSYRKRFSHQGASPSPSGRMSSGRLSLHSSPRFVSLSSPASLSASRLSLGAGTTERLDFSTDSLLKAQYRETRTNEKVEMMGLNDRFANYIEKVRFLEQQNKVLVAELNQLRGKEPSRLGDIYQEELRELRRQVDGLNASKARTEIDRDNLAADVALLKQRLQDEIAQRQESDNNLNAFRQDVDDAALNRVQLERKVEALQDEISFLKKIHEEEIKELQEQVMAQQVHVDPDVSKPDLTAALREIRVQYEAMASSNMQETEDWYRSKFADLTDAANRNAEALRQAKQEANEYRRQIQALNCDLESLRGTNESLERQLREMEERFSMETAAYQDTVARLEEEIQALKEEMARHLQEYQDLLNVKLALDVEIATYRKLLEGEENRITVPVQSFANLHFRETSLDTKLIPEAHVKRSIVVRTVETRDGEIIKESTTERKDLP
;
A
#
# COMPACT_ATOMS: atom_id res chain seq x y z
N MET A 1 6.52 -8.55 -61.16
CA MET A 1 7.71 -8.55 -60.31
C MET A 1 7.26 -8.65 -58.87
N GLU A 2 7.91 -9.56 -58.14
CA GLU A 2 8.03 -9.64 -56.68
C GLU A 2 6.78 -9.82 -55.81
N SER A 3 6.58 -11.12 -55.52
CA SER A 3 6.05 -11.70 -54.30
C SER A 3 6.57 -11.05 -53.01
N GLN A 4 5.68 -10.85 -52.03
CA GLN A 4 6.02 -11.15 -50.63
C GLN A 4 4.78 -11.55 -49.84
N ARG A 5 4.63 -12.87 -49.64
CA ARG A 5 3.91 -13.46 -48.53
C ARG A 5 4.84 -13.43 -47.31
N VAL A 6 4.34 -12.97 -46.17
CA VAL A 6 4.91 -13.32 -44.87
C VAL A 6 3.81 -13.98 -44.04
N LEU A 7 4.06 -15.25 -43.71
CA LEU A 7 3.36 -16.04 -42.71
C LEU A 7 4.06 -15.87 -41.35
N SER A 8 3.34 -16.26 -40.28
CA SER A 8 3.86 -16.67 -38.96
C SER A 8 3.98 -15.55 -37.91
N SER A 9 3.68 -15.70 -36.62
CA SER A 9 3.31 -16.88 -35.81
C SER A 9 2.73 -16.45 -34.45
N TYR A 10 1.78 -17.25 -33.98
CA TYR A 10 1.29 -17.34 -32.61
C TYR A 10 2.38 -17.72 -31.56
N ARG A 11 2.27 -17.14 -30.35
CA ARG A 11 2.36 -17.81 -29.02
C ARG A 11 3.73 -18.24 -28.43
N LYS A 12 4.14 -17.59 -27.32
CA LYS A 12 4.43 -18.18 -25.97
C LYS A 12 4.93 -17.09 -25.01
N ARG A 13 4.15 -16.76 -23.97
CA ARG A 13 4.19 -17.24 -22.57
C ARG A 13 5.26 -16.56 -21.69
N PHE A 14 4.79 -15.60 -20.89
CA PHE A 14 5.44 -15.17 -19.65
C PHE A 14 5.42 -16.32 -18.63
N SER A 15 6.57 -16.59 -18.03
CA SER A 15 6.71 -17.50 -16.89
C SER A 15 6.87 -16.69 -15.61
N HIS A 16 5.80 -16.59 -14.81
CA HIS A 16 5.89 -16.36 -13.38
C HIS A 16 6.20 -17.70 -12.71
N GLN A 17 7.25 -17.75 -11.89
CA GLN A 17 7.51 -18.84 -10.96
C GLN A 17 7.46 -18.25 -9.56
N GLY A 18 6.34 -18.49 -8.88
CA GLY A 18 6.26 -18.49 -7.43
C GLY A 18 6.41 -19.94 -6.95
N ALA A 19 7.23 -20.16 -5.94
CA ALA A 19 7.20 -21.39 -5.14
C ALA A 19 7.84 -21.16 -3.76
N SER A 20 7.00 -21.21 -2.74
CA SER A 20 7.24 -21.76 -1.39
C SER A 20 5.97 -22.59 -1.12
N PRO A 21 5.97 -23.72 -0.38
CA PRO A 21 6.38 -23.70 1.03
C PRO A 21 6.85 -25.04 1.70
N SER A 22 7.44 -24.89 2.91
CA SER A 22 7.41 -25.78 4.11
C SER A 22 8.15 -27.15 4.13
N PRO A 23 8.21 -27.90 5.28
CA PRO A 23 9.38 -27.94 6.16
C PRO A 23 9.83 -29.38 6.56
N SER A 24 11.02 -29.54 7.15
CA SER A 24 11.35 -30.76 7.91
C SER A 24 12.60 -30.55 8.75
N GLY A 25 12.47 -30.75 10.07
CA GLY A 25 13.51 -30.48 11.05
C GLY A 25 14.54 -31.60 11.25
N ARG A 26 15.36 -31.41 12.29
CA ARG A 26 15.77 -32.47 13.23
C ARG A 26 16.60 -31.90 14.37
N MET A 27 16.35 -32.51 15.53
CA MET A 27 17.01 -32.34 16.82
C MET A 27 18.45 -32.89 16.78
N SER A 28 19.34 -32.37 17.63
CA SER A 28 20.16 -33.17 18.56
C SER A 28 21.15 -32.29 19.35
N SER A 29 20.85 -32.16 20.64
CA SER A 29 21.66 -32.57 21.80
C SER A 29 23.19 -32.55 21.74
N GLY A 30 23.77 -31.92 22.77
CA GLY A 30 25.13 -32.16 23.31
C GLY A 30 25.48 -31.08 24.33
N ARG A 31 25.01 -31.15 25.59
CA ARG A 31 25.71 -31.70 26.78
C ARG A 31 27.17 -31.28 26.93
N LEU A 32 27.47 -30.68 28.10
CA LEU A 32 28.51 -30.97 29.11
C LEU A 32 28.76 -29.65 29.88
N SER A 33 28.30 -29.50 31.14
CA SER A 33 28.99 -29.90 32.39
C SER A 33 30.31 -29.12 32.56
N LEU A 34 30.63 -28.42 33.65
CA LEU A 34 30.63 -28.80 35.06
C LEU A 34 31.08 -27.57 35.89
N HIS A 35 30.63 -27.51 37.15
CA HIS A 35 31.35 -27.13 38.39
C HIS A 35 32.41 -25.98 38.39
N SER A 36 32.65 -25.18 39.44
CA SER A 36 32.10 -24.97 40.78
C SER A 36 32.98 -23.91 41.47
N SER A 37 32.35 -22.97 42.20
CA SER A 37 32.76 -22.44 43.54
C SER A 37 34.05 -21.57 43.67
N PRO A 38 34.31 -20.94 44.84
CA PRO A 38 33.48 -20.01 45.64
C PRO A 38 34.28 -18.77 46.14
N ARG A 39 33.65 -17.87 46.90
CA ARG A 39 34.29 -16.87 47.79
C ARG A 39 33.54 -16.88 49.14
N PHE A 40 34.21 -17.22 50.26
CA PHE A 40 34.70 -16.32 51.36
C PHE A 40 33.55 -15.72 52.22
N VAL A 41 33.58 -15.52 53.55
CA VAL A 41 34.53 -15.66 54.69
C VAL A 41 33.72 -15.61 56.01
N SER A 42 34.43 -15.85 57.14
CA SER A 42 34.25 -15.31 58.52
C SER A 42 33.31 -16.08 59.47
N LEU A 43 33.83 -16.73 60.52
CA LEU A 43 34.35 -16.26 61.83
C LEU A 43 33.26 -15.91 62.85
N SER A 44 33.14 -16.73 63.89
CA SER A 44 33.07 -16.28 65.30
C SER A 44 33.01 -17.50 66.24
N SER A 45 33.86 -17.48 67.27
CA SER A 45 33.74 -18.32 68.47
C SER A 45 32.66 -17.75 69.40
N PRO A 46 32.19 -18.51 70.41
CA PRO A 46 32.81 -18.35 71.74
C PRO A 46 32.88 -19.63 72.59
N ALA A 47 33.50 -19.45 73.76
CA ALA A 47 33.83 -20.38 74.85
C ALA A 47 32.63 -21.23 75.37
N SER A 48 32.76 -22.30 76.16
CA SER A 48 33.45 -22.39 77.46
C SER A 48 33.18 -23.76 78.13
N LEU A 49 34.15 -24.21 78.93
CA LEU A 49 34.07 -24.87 80.25
C LEU A 49 33.22 -26.14 80.50
N SER A 50 33.88 -27.16 81.09
CA SER A 50 33.49 -27.89 82.33
C SER A 50 34.51 -29.04 82.53
N ALA A 51 35.39 -29.10 83.53
CA ALA A 51 35.23 -29.17 84.99
C ALA A 51 34.70 -30.52 85.49
N SER A 52 35.55 -31.29 86.21
CA SER A 52 35.25 -32.13 87.39
C SER A 52 36.46 -33.03 87.71
N ARG A 53 36.80 -33.41 88.94
CA ARG A 53 36.43 -33.02 90.32
C ARG A 53 37.40 -33.76 91.27
N LEU A 54 37.49 -33.24 92.48
CA LEU A 54 38.34 -33.62 93.61
C LEU A 54 37.81 -34.84 94.40
N SER A 55 38.70 -35.51 95.14
CA SER A 55 38.47 -36.01 96.53
C SER A 55 39.84 -36.43 97.14
N LEU A 56 40.40 -35.88 98.23
CA LEU A 56 40.05 -35.72 99.66
C LEU A 56 40.27 -36.96 100.56
N GLY A 57 41.16 -36.78 101.56
CA GLY A 57 41.24 -37.46 102.87
C GLY A 57 42.49 -38.33 103.08
N ALA A 58 43.15 -38.41 104.24
CA ALA A 58 43.14 -37.69 105.53
C ALA A 58 44.30 -38.23 106.40
N GLY A 59 44.78 -37.44 107.37
CA GLY A 59 45.69 -37.86 108.46
C GLY A 59 47.18 -37.87 108.08
N THR A 60 48.16 -37.47 108.91
CA THR A 60 48.27 -37.08 110.32
C THR A 60 49.73 -36.61 110.53
N THR A 61 49.95 -35.63 111.43
CA THR A 61 51.15 -35.44 112.28
C THR A 61 52.54 -35.15 111.66
N GLU A 62 52.99 -33.90 111.90
CA GLU A 62 54.34 -33.45 112.31
C GLU A 62 55.60 -34.07 111.69
N ARG A 63 56.32 -33.28 110.87
CA ARG A 63 57.72 -32.88 111.12
C ARG A 63 58.17 -31.81 110.12
N LEU A 64 58.75 -30.72 110.62
CA LEU A 64 59.39 -29.67 109.84
C LEU A 64 60.58 -30.24 109.06
N ASP A 65 60.55 -30.11 107.73
CA ASP A 65 61.70 -30.40 106.86
C ASP A 65 61.90 -29.29 105.81
N PHE A 66 62.76 -28.32 106.15
CA PHE A 66 63.05 -27.10 105.37
C PHE A 66 63.73 -27.35 104.01
N SER A 67 63.94 -28.61 103.61
CA SER A 67 64.52 -28.96 102.30
C SER A 67 63.47 -29.20 101.20
N THR A 68 62.20 -29.42 101.57
CA THR A 68 61.09 -29.68 100.62
C THR A 68 60.41 -28.38 100.14
N ASP A 69 60.37 -27.36 101.00
CA ASP A 69 59.73 -26.05 100.73
C ASP A 69 60.54 -25.21 99.71
N SER A 70 61.86 -25.38 99.69
CA SER A 70 62.77 -24.76 98.69
C SER A 70 62.56 -25.34 97.28
N LEU A 71 62.34 -26.66 97.18
CA LEU A 71 62.03 -27.34 95.92
C LEU A 71 60.63 -26.98 95.40
N LEU A 72 59.64 -26.86 96.28
CA LEU A 72 58.30 -26.41 95.91
C LEU A 72 58.30 -24.96 95.42
N LYS A 73 59.09 -24.07 96.02
CA LYS A 73 59.22 -22.67 95.59
C LYS A 73 59.99 -22.53 94.27
N ALA A 74 60.95 -23.41 94.00
CA ALA A 74 61.62 -23.52 92.70
C ALA A 74 60.65 -24.03 91.61
N GLN A 75 59.90 -25.10 91.88
CA GLN A 75 58.84 -25.58 91.00
C GLN A 75 57.76 -24.53 90.74
N TYR A 76 57.36 -23.75 91.77
CA TYR A 76 56.36 -22.68 91.60
C TYR A 76 56.87 -21.51 90.76
N ARG A 77 58.17 -21.22 90.82
CA ARG A 77 58.79 -20.23 89.92
C ARG A 77 58.86 -20.77 88.50
N GLU A 78 59.18 -22.04 88.33
CA GLU A 78 59.24 -22.71 87.03
C GLU A 78 57.86 -22.82 86.36
N THR A 79 56.82 -23.19 87.10
CA THR A 79 55.43 -23.18 86.61
C THR A 79 54.96 -21.78 86.28
N ARG A 80 55.25 -20.77 87.12
CA ARG A 80 54.90 -19.37 86.83
C ARG A 80 55.68 -18.80 85.64
N THR A 81 56.93 -19.20 85.43
CA THR A 81 57.68 -18.82 84.22
C THR A 81 57.13 -19.53 82.99
N ASN A 82 56.73 -20.80 83.10
CA ASN A 82 56.10 -21.54 82.01
C ASN A 82 54.73 -20.96 81.66
N GLU A 83 53.87 -20.67 82.64
CA GLU A 83 52.60 -19.96 82.44
C GLU A 83 52.82 -18.57 81.82
N LYS A 84 53.86 -17.84 82.25
CA LYS A 84 54.20 -16.54 81.65
C LYS A 84 54.61 -16.69 80.19
N VAL A 85 55.39 -17.71 79.84
CA VAL A 85 55.80 -18.01 78.46
C VAL A 85 54.60 -18.45 77.62
N GLU A 86 53.70 -19.26 78.17
CA GLU A 86 52.44 -19.65 77.52
C GLU A 86 51.53 -18.44 77.29
N MET A 87 51.39 -17.55 78.27
CA MET A 87 50.64 -16.30 78.15
C MET A 87 51.28 -15.34 77.15
N MET A 88 52.61 -15.31 77.05
CA MET A 88 53.30 -14.56 75.99
C MET A 88 53.03 -15.18 74.61
N GLY A 89 53.09 -16.50 74.47
CA GLY A 89 52.76 -17.19 73.22
C GLY A 89 51.30 -17.03 72.79
N LEU A 90 50.37 -16.99 73.74
CA LEU A 90 48.96 -16.68 73.48
C LEU A 90 48.77 -15.22 73.09
N ASN A 91 49.44 -14.29 73.77
CA ASN A 91 49.39 -12.88 73.41
C ASN A 91 50.00 -12.60 72.03
N ASP A 92 51.09 -13.26 71.66
CA ASP A 92 51.67 -13.15 70.31
C ASP A 92 50.70 -13.70 69.25
N ARG A 93 50.00 -14.80 69.54
CA ARG A 93 48.93 -15.32 68.66
C ARG A 93 47.75 -14.35 68.57
N PHE A 94 47.35 -13.72 69.67
CA PHE A 94 46.30 -12.70 69.67
C PHE A 94 46.71 -11.43 68.92
N ALA A 95 47.94 -10.96 69.07
CA ALA A 95 48.49 -9.84 68.31
C ALA A 95 48.47 -10.13 66.80
N ASN A 96 48.94 -11.32 66.39
CA ASN A 96 48.86 -11.78 65.01
C ASN A 96 47.41 -11.88 64.49
N TYR A 97 46.47 -12.30 65.33
CA TYR A 97 45.05 -12.35 64.95
C TYR A 97 44.45 -10.95 64.79
N ILE A 98 44.77 -10.01 65.68
CA ILE A 98 44.33 -8.61 65.58
C ILE A 98 44.92 -7.95 64.32
N GLU A 99 46.20 -8.19 64.02
CA GLU A 99 46.82 -7.72 62.77
C GLU A 99 46.13 -8.33 61.55
N LYS A 100 45.79 -9.62 61.60
CA LYS A 100 45.04 -10.28 60.51
C LYS A 100 43.65 -9.70 60.33
N VAL A 101 42.93 -9.43 61.42
CA VAL A 101 41.60 -8.81 61.37
C VAL A 101 41.71 -7.38 60.82
N ARG A 102 42.65 -6.56 61.29
CA ARG A 102 42.89 -5.21 60.75
C ARG A 102 43.24 -5.23 59.27
N PHE A 103 44.09 -6.18 58.85
CA PHE A 103 44.42 -6.37 57.44
C PHE A 103 43.20 -6.75 56.61
N LEU A 104 42.37 -7.68 57.10
CA LEU A 104 41.12 -8.08 56.43
C LEU A 104 40.08 -6.97 56.41
N GLU A 105 39.95 -6.18 57.47
CA GLU A 105 39.08 -5.00 57.53
C GLU A 105 39.54 -3.93 56.54
N GLN A 106 40.85 -3.68 56.45
CA GLN A 106 41.41 -2.74 55.48
C GLN A 106 41.17 -3.24 54.05
N GLN A 107 41.37 -4.53 53.79
CA GLN A 107 41.03 -5.14 52.49
C GLN A 107 39.54 -5.03 52.18
N ASN A 108 38.66 -5.29 53.15
CA ASN A 108 37.22 -5.15 52.96
C ASN A 108 36.83 -3.69 52.68
N LYS A 109 37.44 -2.72 53.35
CA LYS A 109 37.21 -1.29 53.06
C LYS A 109 37.60 -0.93 51.63
N VAL A 110 38.74 -1.43 51.16
CA VAL A 110 39.19 -1.23 49.77
C VAL A 110 38.22 -1.92 48.79
N LEU A 111 37.85 -3.17 49.03
CA LEU A 111 36.91 -3.91 48.18
C LEU A 111 35.53 -3.26 48.12
N VAL A 112 35.03 -2.72 49.23
CA VAL A 112 33.75 -1.98 49.27
C VAL A 112 33.86 -0.67 48.50
N ALA A 113 34.98 0.05 48.61
CA ALA A 113 35.22 1.26 47.84
C ALA A 113 35.31 0.96 46.32
N GLU A 114 36.02 -0.09 45.94
CA GLU A 114 36.10 -0.57 44.55
C GLU A 114 34.72 -0.99 44.02
N LEU A 115 33.92 -1.73 44.81
CA LEU A 115 32.57 -2.16 44.43
C LEU A 115 31.64 -0.96 44.24
N ASN A 116 31.69 0.03 45.13
CA ASN A 116 30.91 1.26 44.99
C ASN A 116 31.36 2.08 43.76
N GLN A 117 32.66 2.13 43.47
CA GLN A 117 33.20 2.79 42.29
C GLN A 117 32.77 2.08 40.98
N LEU A 118 32.67 0.75 41.00
CA LEU A 118 32.19 -0.04 39.85
C LEU A 118 30.68 0.05 39.68
N ARG A 119 29.90 0.09 40.77
CA ARG A 119 28.44 0.33 40.72
C ARG A 119 28.09 1.72 40.18
N GLY A 120 28.86 2.75 40.53
CA GLY A 120 28.71 4.09 39.93
C GLY A 120 29.07 4.14 38.42
N LYS A 121 29.68 3.08 37.89
CA LYS A 121 30.06 2.91 36.48
C LYS A 121 29.21 1.86 35.76
N GLU A 122 28.18 1.29 36.39
CA GLU A 122 27.20 0.43 35.70
C GLU A 122 26.49 1.21 34.58
N PRO A 123 26.07 0.55 33.49
CA PRO A 123 25.98 1.16 32.17
C PRO A 123 24.65 1.90 31.94
N SER A 124 24.33 2.89 32.78
CA SER A 124 23.21 3.83 32.50
C SER A 124 23.42 4.50 31.15
N ARG A 125 24.65 4.92 30.87
CA ARG A 125 25.03 5.60 29.62
C ARG A 125 24.69 4.80 28.36
N LEU A 126 24.80 3.47 28.39
CA LEU A 126 24.49 2.65 27.22
C LEU A 126 22.98 2.56 26.98
N GLY A 127 22.20 2.42 28.06
CA GLY A 127 20.74 2.49 27.99
C GLY A 127 20.25 3.85 27.50
N ASP A 128 20.85 4.94 27.99
CA ASP A 128 20.53 6.30 27.59
C ASP A 128 20.83 6.56 26.11
N ILE A 129 21.97 6.07 25.59
CA ILE A 129 22.32 6.14 24.16
C ILE A 129 21.29 5.37 23.31
N TYR A 130 20.96 4.12 23.68
CA TYR A 130 19.96 3.36 22.92
C TYR A 130 18.56 3.99 22.98
N GLN A 131 18.20 4.64 24.09
CA GLN A 131 16.95 5.39 24.18
C GLN A 131 16.95 6.65 23.32
N GLU A 132 18.09 7.35 23.20
CA GLU A 132 18.27 8.48 22.28
C GLU A 132 18.14 8.04 20.82
N GLU A 133 18.83 6.97 20.43
CA GLU A 133 18.73 6.37 19.09
C GLU A 133 17.28 5.93 18.79
N LEU A 134 16.60 5.29 19.75
CA LEU A 134 15.20 4.91 19.59
C LEU A 134 14.26 6.12 19.42
N ARG A 135 14.52 7.22 20.16
CA ARG A 135 13.77 8.48 20.00
C ARG A 135 13.99 9.10 18.64
N GLU A 136 15.23 9.12 18.16
CA GLU A 136 15.55 9.67 16.84
C GLU A 136 14.97 8.82 15.71
N LEU A 137 15.06 7.49 15.80
CA LEU A 137 14.41 6.58 14.84
C LEU A 137 12.89 6.78 14.80
N ARG A 138 12.23 6.94 15.96
CA ARG A 138 10.79 7.25 16.02
C ARG A 138 10.48 8.59 15.34
N ARG A 139 11.27 9.62 15.62
CA ARG A 139 11.13 10.94 14.97
C ARG A 139 11.30 10.85 13.45
N GLN A 140 12.23 10.02 12.97
CA GLN A 140 12.42 9.78 11.54
C GLN A 140 11.21 9.04 10.94
N VAL A 141 10.69 8.02 11.61
CA VAL A 141 9.48 7.31 11.16
C VAL A 141 8.28 8.25 11.09
N ASP A 142 8.08 9.11 12.09
CA ASP A 142 6.98 10.09 12.09
C ASP A 142 7.16 11.12 10.97
N GLY A 143 8.39 11.60 10.74
CA GLY A 143 8.70 12.50 9.62
C GLY A 143 8.47 11.85 8.26
N LEU A 144 8.88 10.59 8.09
CA LEU A 144 8.63 9.82 6.87
C LEU A 144 7.13 9.59 6.65
N ASN A 145 6.38 9.23 7.70
CA ASN A 145 4.92 9.06 7.62
C ASN A 145 4.20 10.35 7.24
N ALA A 146 4.60 11.50 7.81
CA ALA A 146 4.04 12.80 7.45
C ALA A 146 4.36 13.16 5.98
N SER A 147 5.59 12.91 5.53
CA SER A 147 5.98 13.14 4.13
C SER A 147 5.22 12.23 3.17
N LYS A 148 5.03 10.95 3.53
CA LYS A 148 4.24 9.98 2.79
C LYS A 148 2.79 10.43 2.65
N ALA A 149 2.14 10.79 3.76
CA ALA A 149 0.76 11.26 3.75
C ALA A 149 0.59 12.51 2.86
N ARG A 150 1.56 13.45 2.91
CA ARG A 150 1.57 14.62 2.03
C ARG A 150 1.67 14.23 0.55
N THR A 151 2.58 13.32 0.21
CA THR A 151 2.72 12.85 -1.18
C THR A 151 1.53 12.05 -1.67
N GLU A 152 0.82 11.34 -0.79
CA GLU A 152 -0.41 10.62 -1.13
C GLU A 152 -1.55 11.60 -1.45
N ILE A 153 -1.70 12.66 -0.66
CA ILE A 153 -2.66 13.74 -0.94
C ILE A 153 -2.34 14.42 -2.28
N ASP A 154 -1.07 14.77 -2.52
CA ASP A 154 -0.65 15.39 -3.78
C ASP A 154 -0.91 14.46 -4.98
N ARG A 155 -0.66 13.15 -4.83
CA ARG A 155 -0.99 12.14 -5.85
C ARG A 155 -2.49 12.11 -6.14
N ASP A 156 -3.32 12.11 -5.11
CA ASP A 156 -4.78 12.03 -5.27
C ASP A 156 -5.36 13.29 -5.91
N ASN A 157 -4.83 14.47 -5.54
CA ASN A 157 -5.16 15.73 -6.19
C ASN A 157 -4.77 15.73 -7.67
N LEU A 158 -3.54 15.32 -8.00
CA LEU A 158 -3.09 15.20 -9.39
C LEU A 158 -3.92 14.17 -10.18
N ALA A 159 -4.33 13.08 -9.55
CA ALA A 159 -5.20 12.09 -10.19
C ALA A 159 -6.58 12.67 -10.51
N ALA A 160 -7.16 13.47 -9.60
CA ALA A 160 -8.42 14.18 -9.83
C ALA A 160 -8.28 15.22 -10.96
N ASP A 161 -7.20 16.00 -10.98
CA ASP A 161 -6.93 16.98 -12.04
C ASP A 161 -6.77 16.30 -13.40
N VAL A 162 -6.04 15.18 -13.47
CA VAL A 162 -5.90 14.39 -14.69
C VAL A 162 -7.26 13.86 -15.17
N ALA A 163 -8.11 13.39 -14.25
CA ALA A 163 -9.46 12.94 -14.61
C ALA A 163 -10.32 14.09 -15.18
N LEU A 164 -10.31 15.25 -14.52
CA LEU A 164 -11.01 16.45 -14.97
C LEU A 164 -10.50 16.92 -16.35
N LEU A 165 -9.19 16.95 -16.57
CA LEU A 165 -8.59 17.33 -17.85
C LEU A 165 -8.93 16.33 -18.96
N LYS A 166 -8.97 15.02 -18.66
CA LYS A 166 -9.42 14.00 -19.61
C LYS A 166 -10.88 14.19 -19.99
N GLN A 167 -11.76 14.49 -19.03
CA GLN A 167 -13.16 14.78 -19.31
C GLN A 167 -13.31 16.01 -20.19
N ARG A 168 -12.65 17.13 -19.84
CA ARG A 168 -12.65 18.35 -20.66
C ARG A 168 -12.14 18.11 -22.08
N LEU A 169 -11.10 17.30 -22.24
CA LEU A 169 -10.59 16.93 -23.55
C LEU A 169 -11.61 16.14 -24.36
N GLN A 170 -12.33 15.20 -23.72
CA GLN A 170 -13.40 14.45 -24.40
C GLN A 170 -14.55 15.36 -24.83
N ASP A 171 -14.97 16.30 -23.97
CA ASP A 171 -16.01 17.28 -24.28
C ASP A 171 -15.59 18.18 -25.46
N GLU A 172 -14.34 18.66 -25.47
CA GLU A 172 -13.79 19.48 -26.55
C GLU A 172 -13.69 18.71 -27.88
N ILE A 173 -13.31 17.42 -27.83
CA ILE A 173 -13.30 16.55 -29.01
C ILE A 173 -14.72 16.38 -29.56
N ALA A 174 -15.71 16.16 -28.69
CA ALA A 174 -17.11 16.04 -29.10
C ALA A 174 -17.64 17.33 -29.73
N GLN A 175 -17.35 18.49 -29.13
CA GLN A 175 -17.71 19.80 -29.70
C GLN A 175 -17.04 20.05 -31.05
N ARG A 176 -15.76 19.69 -31.20
CA ARG A 176 -15.06 19.79 -32.49
C ARG A 176 -15.72 18.91 -33.56
N GLN A 177 -16.03 17.65 -33.23
CA GLN A 177 -16.71 16.74 -34.14
C GLN A 177 -18.09 17.28 -34.55
N GLU A 178 -18.86 17.82 -33.62
CA GLU A 178 -20.14 18.47 -33.93
C GLU A 178 -19.95 19.67 -34.86
N SER A 179 -18.94 20.51 -34.60
CA SER A 179 -18.63 21.66 -35.46
C SER A 179 -18.17 21.26 -36.86
N ASP A 180 -17.37 20.19 -36.99
CA ASP A 180 -16.91 19.65 -38.27
C ASP A 180 -18.09 19.05 -39.05
N ASN A 181 -19.01 18.36 -38.37
CA ASN A 181 -20.24 17.84 -38.98
C ASN A 181 -21.13 18.98 -39.50
N ASN A 182 -21.32 20.03 -38.70
CA ASN A 182 -22.09 21.21 -39.10
C ASN A 182 -21.44 21.93 -40.30
N LEU A 183 -20.10 22.06 -40.30
CA LEU A 183 -19.36 22.65 -41.41
C LEU A 183 -19.52 21.82 -42.70
N ASN A 184 -19.46 20.50 -42.59
CA ASN A 184 -19.68 19.61 -43.73
C ASN A 184 -21.12 19.71 -44.27
N ALA A 185 -22.12 19.81 -43.39
CA ALA A 185 -23.50 20.05 -43.78
C ALA A 185 -23.64 21.40 -44.52
N PHE A 186 -23.07 22.48 -43.99
CA PHE A 186 -23.10 23.78 -44.67
C PHE A 186 -22.37 23.78 -46.01
N ARG A 187 -21.29 23.01 -46.16
CA ARG A 187 -20.63 22.83 -47.47
C ARG A 187 -21.56 22.17 -48.46
N GLN A 188 -22.26 21.10 -48.05
CA GLN A 188 -23.25 20.44 -48.88
C GLN A 188 -24.38 21.39 -49.27
N ASP A 189 -24.92 22.16 -48.32
CA ASP A 189 -25.96 23.16 -48.60
C ASP A 189 -25.50 24.23 -49.61
N VAL A 190 -24.23 24.66 -49.51
CA VAL A 190 -23.64 25.62 -50.47
C VAL A 190 -23.50 25.00 -51.86
N ASP A 191 -23.05 23.75 -51.96
CA ASP A 191 -22.93 23.03 -53.23
C ASP A 191 -24.32 22.83 -53.87
N ASP A 192 -25.32 22.43 -53.09
CA ASP A 192 -26.71 22.29 -53.54
C ASP A 192 -27.30 23.64 -53.99
N ALA A 193 -27.05 24.71 -53.24
CA ALA A 193 -27.45 26.06 -53.64
C ALA A 193 -26.75 26.53 -54.93
N ALA A 194 -25.47 26.21 -55.10
CA ALA A 194 -24.73 26.54 -56.32
C ALA A 194 -25.27 25.78 -57.53
N LEU A 195 -25.57 24.48 -57.39
CA LEU A 195 -26.21 23.68 -58.42
C LEU A 195 -27.58 24.24 -58.80
N ASN A 196 -28.41 24.58 -57.81
CA ASN A 196 -29.71 25.22 -58.03
C ASN A 196 -29.58 26.55 -58.75
N ARG A 197 -28.58 27.38 -58.39
CA ARG A 197 -28.30 28.65 -59.07
C ARG A 197 -27.98 28.42 -60.55
N VAL A 198 -27.07 27.49 -60.87
CA VAL A 198 -26.68 27.18 -62.25
C VAL A 198 -27.87 26.63 -63.05
N GLN A 199 -28.72 25.80 -62.44
CA GLN A 199 -29.94 25.30 -63.10
C GLN A 199 -30.92 26.43 -63.42
N LEU A 200 -31.09 27.39 -62.49
CA LEU A 200 -31.94 28.56 -62.71
C LEU A 200 -31.35 29.51 -63.77
N GLU A 201 -30.03 29.73 -63.77
CA GLU A 201 -29.32 30.50 -64.79
C GLU A 201 -29.57 29.92 -66.19
N ARG A 202 -29.39 28.60 -66.36
CA ARG A 202 -29.70 27.91 -67.64
C ARG A 202 -31.16 28.04 -68.05
N LYS A 203 -32.09 28.01 -67.10
CA LYS A 203 -33.52 28.19 -67.38
C LYS A 203 -33.82 29.62 -67.82
N VAL A 204 -33.16 30.61 -67.23
CA VAL A 204 -33.26 32.02 -67.65
C VAL A 204 -32.71 32.20 -69.07
N GLU A 205 -31.53 31.64 -69.37
CA GLU A 205 -30.94 31.67 -70.72
C GLU A 205 -31.88 31.02 -71.75
N ALA A 206 -32.38 29.82 -71.47
CA ALA A 206 -33.32 29.13 -72.37
C ALA A 206 -34.60 29.95 -72.63
N LEU A 207 -35.15 30.63 -71.61
CA LEU A 207 -36.31 31.50 -71.77
C LEU A 207 -35.97 32.78 -72.55
N GLN A 208 -34.75 33.31 -72.40
CA GLN A 208 -34.30 34.47 -73.18
C GLN A 208 -34.09 34.12 -74.65
N ASP A 209 -33.57 32.92 -74.94
CA ASP A 209 -33.45 32.40 -76.30
C ASP A 209 -34.82 32.23 -76.95
N GLU A 210 -35.79 31.65 -76.21
CA GLU A 210 -37.17 31.50 -76.68
C GLU A 210 -37.83 32.86 -76.97
N ILE A 211 -37.68 33.84 -76.09
CA ILE A 211 -38.18 35.21 -76.32
C ILE A 211 -37.54 35.83 -77.56
N SER A 212 -36.24 35.64 -77.75
CA SER A 212 -35.49 36.18 -78.89
C SER A 212 -35.93 35.52 -80.20
N PHE A 213 -36.16 34.21 -80.17
CA PHE A 213 -36.70 33.44 -81.28
C PHE A 213 -38.11 33.92 -81.68
N LEU A 214 -39.02 34.02 -80.71
CA LEU A 214 -40.38 34.51 -80.94
C LEU A 214 -40.42 35.96 -81.49
N LYS A 215 -39.51 36.82 -81.03
CA LYS A 215 -39.36 38.18 -81.56
C LYS A 215 -38.91 38.20 -83.02
N LYS A 216 -37.91 37.39 -83.37
CA LYS A 216 -37.43 37.27 -84.76
C LYS A 216 -38.54 36.77 -85.69
N ILE A 217 -39.28 35.74 -85.27
CA ILE A 217 -40.44 35.25 -86.03
C ILE A 217 -41.48 36.36 -86.23
N HIS A 218 -41.86 37.08 -85.17
CA HIS A 218 -42.82 38.18 -85.30
C HIS A 218 -42.30 39.29 -86.22
N GLU A 219 -41.01 39.64 -86.16
CA GLU A 219 -40.43 40.62 -87.07
C GLU A 219 -40.45 40.16 -88.53
N GLU A 220 -40.21 38.87 -88.79
CA GLU A 220 -40.29 38.26 -90.12
C GLU A 220 -41.74 38.23 -90.62
N GLU A 221 -42.69 37.78 -89.81
CA GLU A 221 -44.13 37.79 -90.13
C GLU A 221 -44.63 39.21 -90.43
N ILE A 222 -44.22 40.22 -89.64
CA ILE A 222 -44.57 41.62 -89.90
C ILE A 222 -43.97 42.10 -91.22
N LYS A 223 -42.71 41.76 -91.52
CA LYS A 223 -42.09 42.11 -92.80
C LYS A 223 -42.82 41.47 -93.97
N GLU A 224 -43.13 40.17 -93.90
CA GLU A 224 -43.90 39.48 -94.93
C GLU A 224 -45.28 40.10 -95.13
N LEU A 225 -45.98 40.44 -94.04
CA LEU A 225 -47.29 41.12 -94.13
C LEU A 225 -47.16 42.54 -94.71
N GLN A 226 -46.12 43.29 -94.35
CA GLN A 226 -45.84 44.61 -94.94
C GLN A 226 -45.52 44.50 -96.43
N GLU A 227 -44.72 43.51 -96.83
CA GLU A 227 -44.43 43.20 -98.22
C GLU A 227 -45.69 42.80 -98.98
N GLN A 228 -46.56 41.97 -98.39
CA GLN A 228 -47.85 41.62 -98.99
C GLN A 228 -48.77 42.85 -99.16
N VAL A 229 -48.81 43.76 -98.19
CA VAL A 229 -49.58 45.01 -98.27
C VAL A 229 -49.01 45.97 -99.32
N MET A 230 -47.68 46.09 -99.41
CA MET A 230 -46.97 46.89 -100.41
C MET A 230 -47.14 46.30 -101.81
N ALA A 231 -47.04 44.97 -101.95
CA ALA A 231 -47.28 44.24 -103.20
C ALA A 231 -48.75 44.34 -103.65
N GLN A 232 -49.69 44.45 -102.71
CA GLN A 232 -51.09 44.75 -103.01
C GLN A 232 -51.35 46.23 -103.39
N GLN A 233 -50.42 47.16 -103.09
CA GLN A 233 -50.56 48.60 -103.39
C GLN A 233 -49.85 49.11 -104.66
N VAL A 234 -49.03 48.31 -105.35
CA VAL A 234 -48.40 48.73 -106.62
C VAL A 234 -48.78 47.80 -107.76
N HIS A 235 -49.76 48.29 -108.50
CA HIS A 235 -50.01 48.15 -109.93
C HIS A 235 -49.42 46.93 -110.68
N VAL A 236 -50.36 46.15 -111.21
CA VAL A 236 -50.18 45.25 -112.35
C VAL A 236 -49.84 46.09 -113.59
N ASP A 237 -48.63 45.92 -114.12
CA ASP A 237 -48.30 46.09 -115.54
C ASP A 237 -47.14 45.13 -115.90
N PRO A 238 -47.36 44.11 -116.73
CA PRO A 238 -46.32 43.17 -117.14
C PRO A 238 -45.72 43.60 -118.49
N ASP A 239 -44.46 43.99 -118.51
CA ASP A 239 -43.67 43.99 -119.75
C ASP A 239 -42.39 43.18 -119.54
N VAL A 240 -42.57 41.85 -119.56
CA VAL A 240 -41.48 40.88 -119.52
C VAL A 240 -41.18 40.48 -120.95
N SER A 241 -40.15 41.13 -121.50
CA SER A 241 -39.48 40.66 -122.71
C SER A 241 -39.07 39.19 -122.52
N LYS A 242 -39.53 38.34 -123.45
CA LYS A 242 -39.43 36.86 -123.40
C LYS A 242 -38.05 36.38 -122.93
N PRO A 243 -37.91 35.93 -121.66
CA PRO A 243 -36.82 35.08 -121.23
C PRO A 243 -37.16 33.66 -121.71
N ASP A 244 -36.16 32.82 -121.91
CA ASP A 244 -36.40 31.43 -122.26
C ASP A 244 -37.13 30.71 -121.11
N LEU A 245 -38.46 30.68 -121.20
CA LEU A 245 -39.38 30.12 -120.19
C LEU A 245 -39.04 28.64 -119.91
N THR A 246 -38.48 27.96 -120.91
CA THR A 246 -38.02 26.58 -120.79
C THR A 246 -36.81 26.47 -119.88
N ALA A 247 -35.91 27.45 -119.89
CA ALA A 247 -34.74 27.51 -119.00
C ALA A 247 -35.14 27.88 -117.57
N ALA A 248 -35.98 28.90 -117.39
CA ALA A 248 -36.47 29.31 -116.07
C ALA A 248 -37.31 28.22 -115.38
N LEU A 249 -38.20 27.52 -116.10
CA LEU A 249 -38.95 26.39 -115.54
C LEU A 249 -38.03 25.20 -115.21
N ARG A 250 -36.98 24.96 -116.00
CA ARG A 250 -35.95 23.95 -115.67
C ARG A 250 -35.19 24.33 -114.41
N GLU A 251 -34.83 25.60 -114.26
CA GLU A 251 -34.08 26.11 -113.13
C GLU A 251 -34.91 26.09 -111.84
N ILE A 252 -36.16 26.53 -111.88
CA ILE A 252 -37.10 26.41 -110.75
C ILE A 252 -37.28 24.94 -110.37
N ARG A 253 -37.42 24.04 -111.34
CA ARG A 253 -37.53 22.60 -111.07
C ARG A 253 -36.28 22.05 -110.41
N VAL A 254 -35.08 22.39 -110.91
CA VAL A 254 -33.81 21.97 -110.32
C VAL A 254 -33.65 22.53 -108.91
N GLN A 255 -34.06 23.78 -108.65
CA GLN A 255 -34.04 24.35 -107.31
C GLN A 255 -35.02 23.65 -106.37
N TYR A 256 -36.24 23.33 -106.81
CA TYR A 256 -37.19 22.57 -106.00
C TYR A 256 -36.70 21.15 -105.72
N GLU A 257 -36.13 20.46 -106.72
CA GLU A 257 -35.54 19.13 -106.54
C GLU A 257 -34.33 19.20 -105.58
N ALA A 258 -33.49 20.22 -105.69
CA ALA A 258 -32.38 20.47 -104.77
C ALA A 258 -32.87 20.77 -103.35
N MET A 259 -33.85 21.66 -103.18
CA MET A 259 -34.44 21.99 -101.87
C MET A 259 -35.13 20.77 -101.24
N ALA A 260 -35.88 19.99 -102.01
CA ALA A 260 -36.51 18.77 -101.52
C ALA A 260 -35.46 17.74 -101.08
N SER A 261 -34.38 17.58 -101.85
CA SER A 261 -33.26 16.69 -101.48
C SER A 261 -32.50 17.17 -100.25
N SER A 262 -32.25 18.49 -100.13
CA SER A 262 -31.61 19.11 -98.97
C SER A 262 -32.46 18.94 -97.72
N ASN A 263 -33.76 19.24 -97.80
CA ASN A 263 -34.69 19.08 -96.69
C ASN A 263 -34.80 17.60 -96.24
N MET A 264 -34.81 16.66 -97.19
CA MET A 264 -34.81 15.23 -96.84
C MET A 264 -33.51 14.83 -96.13
N GLN A 265 -32.36 15.30 -96.59
CA GLN A 265 -31.08 14.99 -95.96
C GLN A 265 -30.92 15.67 -94.59
N GLU A 266 -31.32 16.94 -94.47
CA GLU A 266 -31.33 17.69 -93.21
C GLU A 266 -32.24 17.03 -92.17
N THR A 267 -33.43 16.56 -92.58
CA THR A 267 -34.32 15.82 -91.68
C THR A 267 -33.73 14.48 -91.28
N GLU A 268 -33.13 13.71 -92.20
CA GLU A 268 -32.43 12.47 -91.85
C GLU A 268 -31.27 12.69 -90.87
N ASP A 269 -30.43 13.69 -91.13
CA ASP A 269 -29.29 14.02 -90.26
C ASP A 269 -29.76 14.55 -88.89
N TRP A 270 -30.86 15.32 -88.87
CA TRP A 270 -31.50 15.75 -87.62
C TRP A 270 -32.00 14.55 -86.80
N TYR A 271 -32.70 13.60 -87.43
CA TYR A 271 -33.14 12.38 -86.75
C TYR A 271 -31.97 11.53 -86.27
N ARG A 272 -30.94 11.33 -87.11
CA ARG A 272 -29.73 10.58 -86.72
C ARG A 272 -29.05 11.21 -85.51
N SER A 273 -28.86 12.52 -85.52
CA SER A 273 -28.31 13.26 -84.40
C SER A 273 -29.17 13.09 -83.14
N LYS A 274 -30.50 13.22 -83.28
CA LYS A 274 -31.42 13.05 -82.14
C LYS A 274 -31.40 11.62 -81.56
N PHE A 275 -31.32 10.60 -82.41
CA PHE A 275 -31.18 9.21 -81.97
C PHE A 275 -29.83 8.97 -81.29
N ALA A 276 -28.74 9.54 -81.81
CA ALA A 276 -27.43 9.46 -81.18
C ALA A 276 -27.45 10.11 -79.78
N ASP A 277 -27.99 11.32 -79.65
CA ASP A 277 -28.12 12.03 -78.37
C ASP A 277 -28.93 11.24 -77.34
N LEU A 278 -30.07 10.67 -77.76
CA LEU A 278 -30.91 9.84 -76.89
C LEU A 278 -30.19 8.55 -76.47
N THR A 279 -29.48 7.91 -77.38
CA THR A 279 -28.70 6.69 -77.10
C THR A 279 -27.57 6.98 -76.13
N ASP A 280 -26.84 8.08 -76.35
CA ASP A 280 -25.78 8.55 -75.47
C ASP A 280 -26.30 8.91 -74.08
N ALA A 281 -27.44 9.60 -73.99
CA ALA A 281 -28.08 9.92 -72.71
C ALA A 281 -28.52 8.65 -71.97
N ALA A 282 -29.08 7.67 -72.67
CA ALA A 282 -29.46 6.38 -72.10
C ALA A 282 -28.23 5.61 -71.57
N ASN A 283 -27.13 5.61 -72.33
CA ASN A 283 -25.87 4.97 -71.92
C ASN A 283 -25.28 5.64 -70.66
N ARG A 284 -25.21 6.97 -70.62
CA ARG A 284 -24.74 7.71 -69.43
C ARG A 284 -25.59 7.41 -68.19
N ASN A 285 -26.91 7.36 -68.35
CA ASN A 285 -27.82 7.03 -67.25
C ASN A 285 -27.66 5.57 -66.78
N ALA A 286 -27.51 4.62 -67.70
CA ALA A 286 -27.24 3.22 -67.37
C ALA A 286 -25.92 3.05 -66.60
N GLU A 287 -24.90 3.82 -66.98
CA GLU A 287 -23.59 3.80 -66.34
C GLU A 287 -23.61 4.45 -64.95
N ALA A 288 -24.30 5.58 -64.79
CA ALA A 288 -24.55 6.21 -63.49
C ALA A 288 -25.32 5.27 -62.55
N LEU A 289 -26.35 4.57 -63.06
CA LEU A 289 -27.09 3.58 -62.28
C LEU A 289 -26.20 2.39 -61.87
N ARG A 290 -25.30 1.96 -62.75
CA ARG A 290 -24.32 0.89 -62.45
C ARG A 290 -23.35 1.34 -61.36
N GLN A 291 -22.83 2.56 -61.42
CA GLN A 291 -21.94 3.13 -60.42
C GLN A 291 -22.64 3.24 -59.05
N ALA A 292 -23.84 3.83 -59.01
CA ALA A 292 -24.63 3.94 -57.78
C ALA A 292 -24.93 2.57 -57.15
N LYS A 293 -25.22 1.54 -57.97
CA LYS A 293 -25.37 0.16 -57.48
C LYS A 293 -24.07 -0.43 -56.94
N GLN A 294 -22.93 -0.13 -57.54
CA GLN A 294 -21.63 -0.59 -57.03
C GLN A 294 -21.30 0.05 -55.69
N GLU A 295 -21.48 1.37 -55.56
CA GLU A 295 -21.29 2.11 -54.31
C GLU A 295 -22.22 1.60 -53.21
N ALA A 296 -23.51 1.39 -53.50
CA ALA A 296 -24.45 0.81 -52.55
C ALA A 296 -24.01 -0.58 -52.05
N ASN A 297 -23.43 -1.40 -52.92
CA ASN A 297 -22.89 -2.71 -52.55
C ASN A 297 -21.60 -2.60 -51.74
N GLU A 298 -20.73 -1.63 -52.05
CA GLU A 298 -19.52 -1.32 -51.29
C GLU A 298 -19.88 -0.93 -49.85
N TYR A 299 -20.82 0.01 -49.68
CA TYR A 299 -21.31 0.44 -48.37
C TYR A 299 -21.95 -0.72 -47.60
N ARG A 300 -22.73 -1.57 -48.28
CA ARG A 300 -23.31 -2.76 -47.64
C ARG A 300 -22.23 -3.72 -47.11
N ARG A 301 -21.14 -3.91 -47.86
CA ARG A 301 -19.99 -4.74 -47.41
C ARG A 301 -19.25 -4.08 -46.25
N GLN A 302 -19.04 -2.76 -46.28
CA GLN A 302 -18.41 -2.02 -45.18
C GLN A 302 -19.23 -2.13 -43.89
N ILE A 303 -20.56 -1.98 -43.98
CA ILE A 303 -21.46 -2.17 -42.83
C ILE A 303 -21.34 -3.58 -42.26
N GLN A 304 -21.29 -4.62 -43.11
CA GLN A 304 -21.11 -5.99 -42.66
C GLN A 304 -19.76 -6.21 -41.97
N ALA A 305 -18.67 -5.68 -42.53
CA ALA A 305 -17.34 -5.76 -41.92
C ALA A 305 -17.31 -5.08 -40.54
N LEU A 306 -17.83 -3.85 -40.44
CA LEU A 306 -17.91 -3.12 -39.18
C LEU A 306 -18.79 -3.83 -38.14
N ASN A 307 -19.90 -4.46 -38.56
CA ASN A 307 -20.73 -5.25 -37.65
C ASN A 307 -19.99 -6.48 -37.11
N CYS A 308 -19.26 -7.20 -37.97
CA CYS A 308 -18.42 -8.33 -37.53
C CYS A 308 -17.34 -7.86 -36.54
N ASP A 309 -16.69 -6.73 -36.80
CA ASP A 309 -15.67 -6.17 -35.91
C ASP A 309 -16.30 -5.77 -34.56
N LEU A 310 -17.46 -5.12 -34.58
CA LEU A 310 -18.21 -4.78 -33.36
C LEU A 310 -18.61 -6.03 -32.55
N GLU A 311 -19.10 -7.07 -33.19
CA GLU A 311 -19.45 -8.34 -32.53
C GLU A 311 -18.20 -9.01 -31.95
N SER A 312 -17.06 -8.97 -32.66
CA SER A 312 -15.79 -9.51 -32.16
C SER A 312 -15.30 -8.75 -30.92
N LEU A 313 -15.37 -7.42 -30.94
CA LEU A 313 -14.97 -6.55 -29.83
C LEU A 313 -15.91 -6.69 -28.64
N ARG A 314 -17.21 -6.85 -28.87
CA ARG A 314 -18.17 -7.18 -27.81
C ARG A 314 -17.82 -8.51 -27.16
N GLY A 315 -17.53 -9.54 -27.95
CA GLY A 315 -17.12 -10.85 -27.43
C GLY A 315 -15.82 -10.83 -26.63
N THR A 316 -14.82 -10.06 -27.07
CA THR A 316 -13.57 -9.90 -26.30
C THR A 316 -13.79 -9.13 -25.01
N ASN A 317 -14.63 -8.08 -25.03
CA ASN A 317 -14.96 -7.33 -23.83
C ASN A 317 -15.69 -8.20 -22.79
N GLU A 318 -16.73 -8.92 -23.20
CA GLU A 318 -17.44 -9.87 -22.32
C GLU A 318 -16.50 -10.95 -21.76
N SER A 319 -15.51 -11.40 -22.54
CA SER A 319 -14.48 -12.33 -22.06
C SER A 319 -13.59 -11.70 -20.99
N LEU A 320 -13.14 -10.46 -21.19
CA LEU A 320 -12.29 -9.75 -20.23
C LEU A 320 -13.06 -9.42 -18.94
N GLU A 321 -14.31 -8.98 -19.04
CA GLU A 321 -15.17 -8.74 -17.87
C GLU A 321 -15.43 -10.01 -17.05
N ARG A 322 -15.56 -11.16 -17.71
CA ARG A 322 -15.68 -12.46 -17.01
C ARG A 322 -14.38 -12.84 -16.32
N GLN A 323 -13.24 -12.66 -16.98
CA GLN A 323 -11.92 -12.90 -16.37
C GLN A 323 -11.66 -11.98 -15.18
N LEU A 324 -12.06 -10.71 -15.26
CA LEU A 324 -11.96 -9.77 -14.15
C LEU A 324 -12.78 -10.26 -12.95
N ARG A 325 -14.06 -10.60 -13.17
CA ARG A 325 -14.93 -11.15 -12.12
C ARG A 325 -14.37 -12.43 -11.49
N GLU A 326 -13.89 -13.37 -12.30
CA GLU A 326 -13.25 -14.59 -11.79
C GLU A 326 -12.00 -14.29 -10.94
N MET A 327 -11.21 -13.29 -11.32
CA MET A 327 -10.03 -12.87 -10.54
C MET A 327 -10.43 -12.18 -9.24
N GLU A 328 -11.42 -11.30 -9.26
CA GLU A 328 -11.99 -10.65 -8.08
C GLU A 328 -12.56 -11.69 -7.09
N GLU A 329 -13.31 -12.67 -7.58
CA GLU A 329 -13.83 -13.78 -6.78
C GLU A 329 -12.69 -14.60 -6.16
N ARG A 330 -11.66 -14.96 -6.93
CA ARG A 330 -10.48 -15.67 -6.40
C ARG A 330 -9.78 -14.89 -5.30
N PHE A 331 -9.52 -13.58 -5.51
CA PHE A 331 -8.90 -12.75 -4.49
C PHE A 331 -9.77 -12.57 -3.27
N SER A 332 -11.09 -12.48 -3.43
CA SER A 332 -12.03 -12.45 -2.32
C SER A 332 -11.96 -13.74 -1.49
N MET A 333 -11.93 -14.91 -2.15
CA MET A 333 -11.78 -16.20 -1.48
C MET A 333 -10.43 -16.34 -0.77
N GLU A 334 -9.33 -15.93 -1.40
CA GLU A 334 -8.00 -15.95 -0.79
C GLU A 334 -7.94 -15.01 0.43
N THR A 335 -8.52 -13.81 0.31
CA THR A 335 -8.59 -12.86 1.43
C THR A 335 -9.39 -13.43 2.59
N ALA A 336 -10.55 -14.05 2.32
CA ALA A 336 -11.36 -14.72 3.34
C ALA A 336 -10.57 -15.85 4.01
N ALA A 337 -9.86 -16.68 3.24
CA ALA A 337 -9.03 -17.74 3.79
C ALA A 337 -7.90 -17.18 4.68
N TYR A 338 -7.25 -16.07 4.30
CA TYR A 338 -6.27 -15.42 5.17
C TYR A 338 -6.92 -14.88 6.45
N GLN A 339 -8.10 -14.26 6.37
CA GLN A 339 -8.83 -13.80 7.57
C GLN A 339 -9.18 -14.96 8.50
N ASP A 340 -9.64 -16.09 7.97
CA ASP A 340 -9.91 -17.30 8.77
C ASP A 340 -8.64 -17.82 9.45
N THR A 341 -7.49 -17.80 8.75
CA THR A 341 -6.22 -18.21 9.36
C THR A 341 -5.77 -17.26 10.47
N VAL A 342 -5.98 -15.95 10.30
CA VAL A 342 -5.68 -14.94 11.33
C VAL A 342 -6.58 -15.16 12.53
N ALA A 343 -7.89 -15.31 12.34
CA ALA A 343 -8.85 -15.56 13.41
C ALA A 343 -8.49 -16.82 14.21
N ARG A 344 -8.15 -17.93 13.55
CA ARG A 344 -7.70 -19.15 14.22
C ARG A 344 -6.43 -18.93 15.06
N LEU A 345 -5.46 -18.19 14.54
CA LEU A 345 -4.22 -17.90 15.28
C LEU A 345 -4.47 -16.97 16.47
N GLU A 346 -5.39 -16.01 16.34
CA GLU A 346 -5.82 -15.14 17.44
C GLU A 346 -6.52 -15.94 18.55
N GLU A 347 -7.39 -16.89 18.19
CA GLU A 347 -8.02 -17.84 19.12
C GLU A 347 -6.98 -18.70 19.84
N GLU A 348 -5.98 -19.25 19.12
CA GLU A 348 -4.90 -20.04 19.73
C GLU A 348 -4.06 -19.21 20.71
N ILE A 349 -3.75 -17.95 20.37
CA ILE A 349 -3.05 -17.03 21.27
C ILE A 349 -3.89 -16.78 22.52
N GLN A 350 -5.19 -16.59 22.37
CA GLN A 350 -6.10 -16.32 23.49
C GLN A 350 -6.21 -17.55 24.41
N ALA A 351 -6.36 -18.74 23.84
CA ALA A 351 -6.38 -20.00 24.59
C ALA A 351 -5.08 -20.21 25.39
N LEU A 352 -3.91 -19.98 24.77
CA LEU A 352 -2.61 -20.10 25.45
C LEU A 352 -2.43 -19.06 26.58
N LYS A 353 -2.95 -17.84 26.40
CA LYS A 353 -2.96 -16.83 27.47
C LYS A 353 -3.81 -17.26 28.66
N GLU A 354 -4.97 -17.85 28.40
CA GLU A 354 -5.86 -18.38 29.45
C GLU A 354 -5.23 -19.59 30.17
N GLU A 355 -4.57 -20.48 29.44
CA GLU A 355 -3.79 -21.58 30.02
C GLU A 355 -2.64 -21.07 30.90
N MET A 356 -1.89 -20.07 30.43
CA MET A 356 -0.83 -19.44 31.20
C MET A 356 -1.38 -18.81 32.49
N ALA A 357 -2.50 -18.09 32.41
CA ALA A 357 -3.15 -17.49 33.57
C ALA A 357 -3.59 -18.56 34.58
N ARG A 358 -4.13 -19.69 34.11
CA ARG A 358 -4.51 -20.83 34.96
C ARG A 358 -3.29 -21.42 35.67
N HIS A 359 -2.18 -21.67 34.97
CA HIS A 359 -0.95 -22.19 35.58
C HIS A 359 -0.34 -21.22 36.61
N LEU A 360 -0.40 -19.91 36.36
CA LEU A 360 0.04 -18.92 37.35
C LEU A 360 -0.81 -18.97 38.62
N GLN A 361 -2.13 -19.15 38.49
CA GLN A 361 -3.03 -19.31 39.63
C GLN A 361 -2.72 -20.60 40.40
N GLU A 362 -2.61 -21.74 39.71
CA GLU A 362 -2.24 -23.03 40.32
C GLU A 362 -0.89 -22.96 41.05
N TYR A 363 0.09 -22.25 40.48
CA TYR A 363 1.39 -22.04 41.12
C TYR A 363 1.27 -21.18 42.38
N GLN A 364 0.47 -20.12 42.34
CA GLN A 364 0.22 -19.28 43.51
C GLN A 364 -0.48 -20.08 44.63
N ASP A 365 -1.47 -20.91 44.29
CA ASP A 365 -2.16 -21.76 45.24
C ASP A 365 -1.21 -22.80 45.87
N LEU A 366 -0.35 -23.43 45.07
CA LEU A 366 0.67 -24.35 45.57
C LEU A 366 1.69 -23.65 46.48
N LEU A 367 2.11 -22.44 46.12
CA LEU A 367 2.99 -21.61 46.95
C LEU A 367 2.32 -21.30 48.29
N ASN A 368 1.04 -20.95 48.29
CA ASN A 368 0.27 -20.69 49.52
C ASN A 368 0.23 -21.94 50.42
N VAL A 369 -0.01 -23.13 49.85
CA VAL A 369 0.04 -24.41 50.60
C VAL A 369 1.44 -24.65 51.16
N LYS A 370 2.49 -24.42 50.38
CA LYS A 370 3.88 -24.56 50.85
C LYS A 370 4.19 -23.64 52.03
N LEU A 371 3.74 -22.38 51.96
CA LEU A 371 3.91 -21.42 53.05
C LEU A 371 3.16 -21.87 54.31
N ALA A 372 1.94 -22.39 54.17
CA ALA A 372 1.19 -22.96 55.30
C ALA A 372 1.94 -24.13 55.95
N LEU A 373 2.48 -25.05 55.13
CA LEU A 373 3.29 -26.17 55.61
C LEU A 373 4.59 -25.72 56.30
N ASP A 374 5.27 -24.69 55.79
CA ASP A 374 6.46 -24.14 56.46
C ASP A 374 6.12 -23.60 57.85
N VAL A 375 4.98 -22.91 57.98
CA VAL A 375 4.47 -22.42 59.27
C VAL A 375 4.16 -23.60 60.19
N GLU A 376 3.47 -24.63 59.70
CA GLU A 376 3.21 -25.85 60.48
C GLU A 376 4.53 -26.50 60.94
N ILE A 377 5.50 -26.70 60.06
CA ILE A 377 6.83 -27.24 60.42
C ILE A 377 7.52 -26.38 61.47
N ALA A 378 7.47 -25.06 61.35
CA ALA A 378 8.03 -24.15 62.35
C ALA A 378 7.33 -24.28 63.71
N THR A 379 6.00 -24.44 63.73
CA THR A 379 5.26 -24.69 64.96
C THR A 379 5.59 -26.06 65.57
N TYR A 380 5.67 -27.12 64.77
CA TYR A 380 6.06 -28.45 65.23
C TYR A 380 7.48 -28.46 65.81
N ARG A 381 8.44 -27.79 65.14
CA ARG A 381 9.82 -27.62 65.66
C ARG A 381 9.81 -26.92 67.03
N LYS A 382 9.05 -25.84 67.17
CA LYS A 382 8.94 -25.10 68.44
C LYS A 382 8.32 -25.93 69.57
N LEU A 383 7.33 -26.78 69.26
CA LEU A 383 6.75 -27.70 70.24
C LEU A 383 7.75 -28.80 70.67
N LEU A 384 8.49 -29.36 69.72
CA LEU A 384 9.54 -30.36 69.97
C LEU A 384 10.67 -29.79 70.83
N GLU A 385 11.17 -28.60 70.51
CA GLU A 385 12.15 -27.87 71.36
C GLU A 385 11.59 -27.60 72.77
N GLY A 386 10.29 -27.32 72.89
CA GLY A 386 9.61 -27.17 74.18
C GLY A 386 9.52 -28.46 75.01
N GLU A 387 9.37 -29.62 74.37
CA GLU A 387 9.33 -30.93 75.02
C GLU A 387 10.75 -31.49 75.31
N GLU A 388 11.76 -31.22 74.47
CA GLU A 388 13.17 -31.50 74.78
C GLU A 388 13.63 -30.76 76.05
N ASN A 389 13.13 -29.55 76.28
CA ASN A 389 13.35 -28.78 77.52
C ASN A 389 12.68 -29.40 78.76
N ARG A 390 11.69 -30.29 78.60
CA ARG A 390 11.06 -31.04 79.72
C ARG A 390 11.72 -32.40 79.95
N ILE A 391 12.31 -33.00 78.91
CA ILE A 391 12.83 -34.38 78.93
C ILE A 391 14.36 -34.43 79.18
N THR A 392 15.11 -33.33 79.01
CA THR A 392 16.57 -33.33 79.28
C THR A 392 16.96 -32.85 80.68
N VAL A 393 17.36 -33.82 81.52
CA VAL A 393 18.49 -33.69 82.48
C VAL A 393 19.77 -33.40 81.65
N PRO A 394 20.73 -32.58 82.13
CA PRO A 394 21.70 -31.95 81.24
C PRO A 394 22.75 -32.92 80.72
N VAL A 395 22.80 -33.12 79.39
CA VAL A 395 24.01 -33.50 78.65
C VAL A 395 24.03 -32.75 77.31
N GLN A 396 24.96 -31.78 77.24
CA GLN A 396 25.74 -31.31 76.10
C GLN A 396 25.09 -31.13 74.72
N SER A 397 24.96 -29.86 74.38
CA SER A 397 24.71 -29.27 73.07
C SER A 397 25.61 -29.79 71.93
N PHE A 398 24.99 -30.06 70.78
CA PHE A 398 25.63 -29.93 69.46
C PHE A 398 24.68 -29.29 68.44
N ALA A 399 25.08 -28.07 68.03
CA ALA A 399 24.90 -27.40 66.73
C ALA A 399 23.50 -27.27 66.09
N ASN A 400 22.99 -26.05 66.19
CA ASN A 400 21.92 -25.41 65.41
C ASN A 400 22.07 -25.55 63.88
N LEU A 401 21.08 -26.14 63.23
CA LEU A 401 20.80 -25.98 61.80
C LEU A 401 19.99 -24.70 61.60
N HIS A 402 20.64 -23.64 61.10
CA HIS A 402 19.96 -22.40 60.73
C HIS A 402 19.15 -22.61 59.44
N PHE A 403 17.85 -22.81 59.60
CA PHE A 403 16.84 -22.62 58.56
C PHE A 403 16.74 -21.11 58.29
N ARG A 404 17.30 -20.65 57.16
CA ARG A 404 17.21 -19.26 56.74
C ARG A 404 15.91 -19.07 55.96
N GLU A 405 14.92 -18.50 56.64
CA GLU A 405 13.82 -17.76 56.04
C GLU A 405 14.35 -16.79 54.98
N THR A 406 13.87 -16.93 53.74
CA THR A 406 13.96 -15.87 52.73
C THR A 406 12.74 -14.98 52.91
N SER A 407 12.89 -13.94 53.72
CA SER A 407 11.96 -12.81 53.79
C SER A 407 11.90 -12.16 52.40
N LEU A 408 10.79 -12.32 51.70
CA LEU A 408 10.45 -11.52 50.53
C LEU A 408 9.92 -10.18 51.05
N ASP A 409 10.82 -9.21 51.16
CA ASP A 409 10.47 -7.80 51.33
C ASP A 409 9.81 -7.32 50.02
N THR A 410 8.50 -7.53 49.90
CA THR A 410 7.68 -6.76 48.97
C THR A 410 7.53 -5.37 49.57
N LYS A 411 8.44 -4.47 49.19
CA LYS A 411 8.20 -3.03 49.34
C LYS A 411 6.90 -2.69 48.63
N LEU A 412 5.84 -2.49 49.40
CA LEU A 412 4.65 -1.79 48.96
C LEU A 412 5.08 -0.41 48.46
N ILE A 413 4.94 -0.18 47.17
CA ILE A 413 5.05 1.14 46.57
C ILE A 413 3.84 1.94 47.09
N PRO A 414 4.01 3.11 47.74
CA PRO A 414 2.87 3.91 48.16
C PRO A 414 2.10 4.39 46.94
N GLU A 415 0.77 4.26 46.99
CA GLU A 415 -0.15 4.81 46.00
C GLU A 415 0.20 6.28 45.70
N ALA A 416 0.54 6.53 44.44
CA ALA A 416 0.67 7.89 43.95
C ALA A 416 -0.70 8.56 43.98
N HIS A 417 -0.87 9.57 44.84
CA HIS A 417 -1.95 10.54 44.69
C HIS A 417 -1.73 11.34 43.39
N VAL A 418 -2.25 10.82 42.28
CA VAL A 418 -2.27 11.52 41.00
C VAL A 418 -3.32 12.62 41.09
N LYS A 419 -2.85 13.85 41.35
CA LYS A 419 -3.64 15.07 41.14
C LYS A 419 -3.95 15.18 39.66
N ARG A 420 -5.21 14.93 39.27
CA ARG A 420 -5.68 15.10 37.90
C ARG A 420 -6.02 16.57 37.68
N SER A 421 -5.27 17.25 36.81
CA SER A 421 -5.71 18.55 36.25
C SER A 421 -6.49 18.30 34.97
N ILE A 422 -7.60 19.00 34.81
CA ILE A 422 -8.43 18.95 33.61
C ILE A 422 -8.09 20.17 32.76
N VAL A 423 -7.58 19.92 31.56
CA VAL A 423 -7.28 20.95 30.57
C VAL A 423 -8.41 20.96 29.55
N VAL A 424 -9.18 22.04 29.52
CA VAL A 424 -10.25 22.22 28.52
C VAL A 424 -9.70 23.08 27.38
N ARG A 425 -9.71 22.52 26.17
CA ARG A 425 -9.39 23.22 24.93
C ARG A 425 -10.67 23.51 24.18
N THR A 426 -10.87 24.78 23.85
CA THR A 426 -11.97 25.24 22.99
C THR A 426 -11.37 25.78 21.70
N VAL A 427 -11.81 25.18 20.59
CA VAL A 427 -11.32 25.46 19.24
C VAL A 427 -12.50 25.97 18.40
N GLU A 428 -12.40 27.20 17.89
CA GLU A 428 -13.36 27.74 16.92
C GLU A 428 -12.82 27.55 15.49
N THR A 429 -13.58 26.84 14.66
CA THR A 429 -13.28 26.60 13.25
C THR A 429 -14.32 27.26 12.34
N ARG A 430 -13.87 27.80 11.21
CA ARG A 430 -14.74 28.21 10.09
C ARG A 430 -14.07 27.77 8.79
N ASP A 431 -14.85 27.16 7.91
CA ASP A 431 -14.38 26.63 6.62
C ASP A 431 -13.19 25.64 6.73
N GLY A 432 -13.14 24.89 7.82
CA GLY A 432 -12.13 23.84 8.04
C GLY A 432 -10.78 24.33 8.59
N GLU A 433 -10.55 25.65 8.71
CA GLU A 433 -9.36 26.21 9.34
C GLU A 433 -9.65 26.68 10.78
N ILE A 434 -8.68 26.45 11.68
CA ILE A 434 -8.75 26.84 13.09
C ILE A 434 -8.40 28.33 13.21
N ILE A 435 -9.37 29.15 13.60
CA ILE A 435 -9.22 30.62 13.61
C ILE A 435 -8.83 31.12 15.01
N LYS A 436 -9.24 30.43 16.07
CA LYS A 436 -8.84 30.71 17.44
C LYS A 436 -8.80 29.44 18.28
N GLU A 437 -7.71 29.30 19.03
CA GLU A 437 -7.54 28.27 20.04
C GLU A 437 -7.27 28.94 21.40
N SER A 438 -8.06 28.58 22.40
CA SER A 438 -7.82 29.01 23.79
C SER A 438 -7.83 27.80 24.72
N THR A 439 -6.82 27.74 25.59
CA THR A 439 -6.64 26.67 26.57
C THR A 439 -6.74 27.27 27.96
N THR A 440 -7.71 26.82 28.76
CA THR A 440 -7.83 27.24 30.17
C THR A 440 -7.60 26.06 31.09
N GLU A 441 -6.60 26.18 31.95
CA GLU A 441 -6.29 25.19 33.01
C GLU A 441 -7.11 25.53 34.26
N ARG A 442 -8.02 24.64 34.66
CA ARG A 442 -8.60 24.69 36.01
C ARG A 442 -7.90 23.66 36.88
N LYS A 443 -7.23 24.14 37.92
CA LYS A 443 -6.73 23.32 39.01
C LYS A 443 -7.84 23.21 40.04
N ASP A 444 -8.43 22.04 40.16
CA ASP A 444 -9.24 21.73 41.34
C ASP A 444 -8.28 21.56 42.52
N LEU A 445 -8.42 22.44 43.51
CA LEU A 445 -7.76 22.31 44.82
C LEU A 445 -8.43 21.16 45.59
N PRO A 446 -7.66 20.44 46.43
CA PRO A 446 -8.06 19.16 47.01
C PRO A 446 -9.35 19.19 47.84
#